data_AF-A0A8F6NB74-F1
#
_entry.id   AF-A0A8F6NB74-F1
#
_cell.length_a   1.000
_cell.length_b   1.000
_cell.length_c   1.000
_cell.angle_alpha   90.00
_cell.angle_beta   90.00
_cell.angle_gamma   90.00
#
_symmetry.space_group_name_H-M   'P 1'
#
loop_
_entity.id
_entity.type
_entity.pdbx_description
1 polymer ?
#
loop_
_entity_poly.entity_id
_entity_poly.type
_entity_poly.pdbx_seq_one_letter_code
_entity_poly.pdbx_strand_id
1 'polypeptide(L)'
;MENQKTGFIPLYRSVLKKPWAKDVFLRTLWENLLLGAAREPYTAFFKGRQWCLQPGQLVVTAADLGLQLCDRHGNPTSRDAVERMLSVFVREGMISIEGEKRKGRVITITNYSEYAQKMNDLPAHKAAHRSAHDEASNGAGLSVCAAHEGAHTSAHHEQYILNTNVFNVRQRISKVVPDAAVQTPGGDKWGTSDDLRCAEWMLALRNITKPSLKKPNMAGWANDIRLMRELDGRTHKEICELFRWACKDSFWYKNILSPAKLRAKWDTLTLHREDTTRKPRADVSASKSETGPHWNSAEAWEKFI
;
A
#
# COMPACT_ATOMS: atom_id res chain seq x y z
N MET A 1 -30.56 -6.44 6.67
CA MET A 1 -29.59 -7.53 6.45
C MET A 1 -29.89 -8.61 7.46
N GLU A 2 -30.40 -9.74 7.02
CA GLU A 2 -30.64 -10.89 7.88
C GLU A 2 -29.27 -11.47 8.26
N ASN A 3 -28.92 -11.47 9.54
CA ASN A 3 -27.66 -12.03 10.02
C ASN A 3 -27.78 -13.56 9.97
N GLN A 4 -27.66 -14.12 8.77
CA GLN A 4 -27.61 -15.56 8.56
C GLN A 4 -26.39 -16.06 9.32
N LYS A 5 -26.60 -16.82 10.40
CA LYS A 5 -25.54 -17.36 11.28
C LYS A 5 -24.76 -18.47 10.57
N THR A 6 -24.16 -18.17 9.42
CA THR A 6 -23.39 -19.10 8.56
C THR A 6 -21.97 -19.35 9.08
N GLY A 7 -21.64 -18.77 10.23
CA GLY A 7 -20.44 -19.08 11.01
C GLY A 7 -19.86 -17.85 11.68
N PHE A 8 -18.82 -18.06 12.47
CA PHE A 8 -18.04 -17.01 13.12
C PHE A 8 -16.56 -17.41 13.14
N ILE A 9 -15.69 -16.44 13.42
CA ILE A 9 -14.26 -16.67 13.66
C ILE A 9 -13.89 -15.95 14.96
N PRO A 10 -13.31 -16.63 15.97
CA PRO A 10 -12.74 -15.97 17.13
C PRO A 10 -11.54 -15.10 16.73
N LEU A 11 -11.61 -13.80 17.03
CA LEU A 11 -10.50 -12.87 16.91
C LEU A 11 -9.99 -12.50 18.30
N TYR A 12 -8.76 -12.86 18.62
CA TYR A 12 -8.17 -12.54 19.91
C TYR A 12 -7.89 -11.04 20.06
N ARG A 13 -8.17 -10.49 21.25
CA ARG A 13 -7.88 -9.09 21.60
C ARG A 13 -6.40 -8.72 21.49
N SER A 14 -5.50 -9.70 21.48
CA SER A 14 -4.06 -9.52 21.24
C SER A 14 -3.77 -8.82 19.90
N VAL A 15 -4.65 -8.97 18.90
CA VAL A 15 -4.55 -8.26 17.62
C VAL A 15 -4.51 -6.74 17.81
N LEU A 16 -5.24 -6.18 18.79
CA LEU A 16 -5.25 -4.73 19.06
C LEU A 16 -3.89 -4.19 19.51
N LYS A 17 -2.99 -5.06 19.99
CA LYS A 17 -1.62 -4.68 20.38
C LYS A 17 -0.69 -4.59 19.17
N LYS A 18 -1.08 -5.13 18.01
CA LYS A 18 -0.26 -5.10 16.80
C LYS A 18 -0.27 -3.70 16.17
N PRO A 19 0.88 -3.19 15.68
CA PRO A 19 0.97 -1.83 15.14
C PRO A 19 0.10 -1.65 13.89
N TRP A 20 -0.07 -2.71 13.08
CA TRP A 20 -0.91 -2.69 11.89
C TRP A 20 -2.41 -2.66 12.19
N ALA A 21 -2.86 -3.03 13.39
CA ALA A 21 -4.30 -3.10 13.73
C ALA A 21 -4.99 -1.72 13.83
N LYS A 22 -4.20 -0.63 13.83
CA LYS A 22 -4.70 0.75 13.74
C LYS A 22 -5.02 1.18 12.31
N ASP A 23 -4.51 0.45 11.32
CA ASP A 23 -4.78 0.73 9.91
C ASP A 23 -6.04 -0.02 9.48
N VAL A 24 -7.04 0.72 9.03
CA VAL A 24 -8.37 0.19 8.69
C VAL A 24 -8.25 -0.84 7.55
N PHE A 25 -7.45 -0.55 6.53
CA PHE A 25 -7.31 -1.46 5.38
C PHE A 25 -6.57 -2.72 5.79
N LEU A 26 -5.48 -2.63 6.57
CA LEU A 26 -4.76 -3.82 7.04
C LEU A 26 -5.66 -4.67 7.93
N ARG A 27 -6.39 -4.05 8.86
CA ARG A 27 -7.28 -4.80 9.74
C ARG A 27 -8.40 -5.49 8.97
N THR A 28 -9.06 -4.79 8.05
CA THR A 28 -10.09 -5.37 7.18
C THR A 28 -9.53 -6.46 6.27
N LEU A 29 -8.32 -6.29 5.72
CA LEU A 29 -7.69 -7.34 4.92
C LEU A 29 -7.45 -8.59 5.77
N TRP A 30 -6.93 -8.45 7.00
CA TRP A 30 -6.72 -9.59 7.89
C TRP A 30 -8.03 -10.31 8.22
N GLU A 31 -9.09 -9.56 8.53
CA GLU A 31 -10.43 -10.11 8.76
C GLU A 31 -10.96 -10.86 7.53
N ASN A 32 -10.81 -10.29 6.33
CA ASN A 32 -11.21 -10.93 5.07
C ASN A 32 -10.43 -12.22 4.79
N LEU A 33 -9.13 -12.26 5.10
CA LEU A 33 -8.31 -13.47 4.95
C LEU A 33 -8.82 -14.57 5.88
N LEU A 34 -9.06 -14.25 7.15
CA LEU A 34 -9.61 -15.21 8.11
C LEU A 34 -10.98 -15.73 7.66
N LEU A 35 -11.88 -14.84 7.28
CA LEU A 35 -13.24 -15.18 6.84
C LEU A 35 -13.26 -15.99 5.54
N GLY A 36 -12.30 -15.75 4.64
CA GLY A 36 -12.18 -16.45 3.37
C GLY A 36 -11.38 -17.76 3.43
N ALA A 37 -10.69 -18.05 4.53
CA ALA A 37 -9.91 -19.26 4.69
C ALA A 37 -10.80 -20.50 4.86
N ALA A 38 -10.39 -21.61 4.24
CA ALA A 38 -11.08 -22.89 4.38
C ALA A 38 -11.05 -23.36 5.84
N ARG A 39 -12.19 -23.80 6.38
CA ARG A 39 -12.28 -24.35 7.74
C ARG A 39 -11.91 -25.84 7.79
N GLU A 40 -12.14 -26.54 6.70
CA GLU A 40 -11.86 -27.95 6.49
C GLU A 40 -11.26 -28.13 5.09
N PRO A 41 -10.58 -29.25 4.79
CA PRO A 41 -10.08 -29.51 3.45
C PRO A 41 -11.20 -29.39 2.40
N TYR A 42 -11.02 -28.49 1.44
CA TYR A 42 -12.04 -28.19 0.44
C TYR A 42 -11.40 -27.98 -0.92
N THR A 43 -12.11 -28.40 -1.97
CA THR A 43 -11.69 -28.23 -3.35
C THR A 43 -12.35 -26.99 -3.93
N ALA A 44 -11.58 -25.93 -4.12
CA ALA A 44 -12.05 -24.68 -4.70
C ALA A 44 -11.83 -24.64 -6.22
N PHE A 45 -12.81 -24.17 -6.98
CA PHE A 45 -12.63 -23.84 -8.39
C PHE A 45 -12.35 -22.35 -8.54
N PHE A 46 -11.15 -21.99 -9.01
CA PHE A 46 -10.71 -20.61 -9.13
C PHE A 46 -9.96 -20.38 -10.44
N LYS A 47 -10.41 -19.40 -11.22
CA LYS A 47 -9.87 -19.04 -12.55
C LYS A 47 -9.70 -20.25 -13.50
N GLY A 48 -10.70 -21.12 -13.55
CA GLY A 48 -10.68 -22.28 -14.45
C GLY A 48 -9.82 -23.44 -13.97
N ARG A 49 -9.32 -23.40 -12.73
CA ARG A 49 -8.48 -24.44 -12.13
C ARG A 49 -9.05 -24.92 -10.81
N GLN A 50 -8.83 -26.20 -10.54
CA GLN A 50 -9.18 -26.82 -9.28
C GLN A 50 -8.01 -26.71 -8.31
N TRP A 51 -8.27 -26.26 -7.09
CA TRP A 51 -7.29 -26.08 -6.03
C TRP A 51 -7.73 -26.87 -4.81
N CYS A 52 -6.88 -27.78 -4.32
CA CYS A 52 -7.11 -28.50 -3.07
C CYS A 52 -6.60 -27.65 -1.91
N LEU A 53 -7.50 -27.01 -1.18
CA LEU A 53 -7.18 -26.15 -0.05
C LEU A 53 -7.21 -26.95 1.25
N GLN A 54 -6.20 -26.74 2.07
CA GLN A 54 -6.15 -27.21 3.45
C GLN A 54 -6.81 -26.20 4.41
N PRO A 55 -7.15 -26.60 5.64
CA PRO A 55 -7.64 -25.67 6.65
C PRO A 55 -6.69 -24.48 6.82
N GLY A 56 -7.24 -23.27 6.81
CA GLY A 56 -6.47 -22.02 6.89
C GLY A 56 -5.94 -21.50 5.56
N GLN A 57 -6.25 -22.17 4.44
CA GLN A 57 -5.85 -21.73 3.12
C GLN A 57 -7.01 -21.07 2.37
N LEU A 58 -6.67 -20.08 1.55
CA LEU A 58 -7.56 -19.49 0.57
C LEU A 58 -6.85 -19.28 -0.76
N VAL A 59 -7.58 -19.41 -1.87
CA VAL A 59 -7.10 -19.08 -3.21
C VAL A 59 -7.71 -17.78 -3.68
N VAL A 60 -6.86 -16.77 -3.93
CA VAL A 60 -7.28 -15.42 -4.33
C VAL A 60 -6.20 -14.73 -5.15
N THR A 61 -6.54 -13.65 -5.86
CA THR A 61 -5.55 -12.70 -6.36
C THR A 61 -5.52 -11.40 -5.57
N ALA A 62 -4.42 -10.66 -5.66
CA ALA A 62 -4.33 -9.32 -5.07
C ALA A 62 -5.37 -8.35 -5.64
N ALA A 63 -5.78 -8.53 -6.90
CA ALA A 63 -6.82 -7.71 -7.51
C ALA A 63 -8.20 -7.99 -6.89
N ASP A 64 -8.55 -9.27 -6.70
CA ASP A 64 -9.84 -9.65 -6.11
C ASP A 64 -9.96 -9.17 -4.66
N LEU A 65 -8.88 -9.29 -3.89
CA LEU A 65 -8.80 -8.71 -2.54
C LEU A 65 -8.95 -7.18 -2.56
N GLY A 66 -8.38 -6.51 -3.58
CA GLY A 66 -8.48 -5.07 -3.75
C GLY A 66 -9.91 -4.58 -4.01
N LEU A 67 -10.69 -5.37 -4.77
CA LEU A 67 -12.12 -5.09 -5.03
C LEU A 67 -12.98 -5.16 -3.77
N GLN A 68 -12.59 -5.99 -2.80
CA GLN A 68 -13.30 -6.11 -1.51
C GLN A 68 -12.89 -5.02 -0.50
N LEU A 69 -11.82 -4.28 -0.79
CA LEU A 69 -11.27 -3.25 0.08
C LEU A 69 -11.54 -1.88 -0.53
N CYS A 70 -12.72 -1.34 -0.28
CA CYS A 70 -13.11 -0.04 -0.79
C CYS A 70 -12.89 1.09 0.22
N ASP A 71 -12.59 2.29 -0.27
CA ASP A 71 -12.67 3.50 0.53
C ASP A 71 -14.13 3.90 0.81
N ARG A 72 -14.32 4.98 1.57
CA ARG A 72 -15.65 5.54 1.89
C ARG A 72 -16.45 6.01 0.68
N HIS A 73 -15.79 6.22 -0.46
CA HIS A 73 -16.41 6.63 -1.72
C HIS A 73 -16.71 5.43 -2.62
N GLY A 74 -16.39 4.20 -2.16
CA GLY A 74 -16.59 2.97 -2.92
C GLY A 74 -15.45 2.64 -3.88
N ASN A 75 -14.34 3.39 -3.87
CA ASN A 75 -13.21 3.11 -4.77
C ASN A 75 -12.39 1.93 -4.24
N PRO A 76 -12.09 0.92 -5.07
CA PRO A 76 -11.35 -0.25 -4.64
C PRO A 76 -9.86 0.04 -4.42
N THR A 77 -9.24 -0.75 -3.56
CA THR A 77 -7.81 -0.68 -3.27
C THR A 77 -7.02 -1.27 -4.43
N SER A 78 -6.01 -0.55 -4.91
CA SER A 78 -5.15 -1.03 -6.01
C SER A 78 -4.45 -2.36 -5.66
N ARG A 79 -4.24 -3.21 -6.68
CA ARG A 79 -3.49 -4.48 -6.57
C ARG A 79 -2.16 -4.29 -5.83
N ASP A 80 -1.38 -3.28 -6.20
CA ASP A 80 -0.04 -3.07 -5.65
C ASP A 80 -0.08 -2.58 -4.19
N ALA A 81 -1.17 -1.92 -3.77
CA ALA A 81 -1.40 -1.63 -2.37
C ALA A 81 -1.70 -2.90 -1.57
N VAL A 82 -2.54 -3.79 -2.09
CA VAL A 82 -2.81 -5.09 -1.47
C VAL A 82 -1.56 -5.94 -1.35
N GLU A 83 -0.71 -5.98 -2.38
CA GLU A 83 0.58 -6.71 -2.31
C GLU A 83 1.49 -6.18 -1.20
N ARG A 84 1.57 -4.85 -1.04
CA ARG A 84 2.32 -4.23 0.07
C ARG A 84 1.72 -4.60 1.42
N MET A 85 0.40 -4.66 1.54
CA MET A 85 -0.28 -5.03 2.78
C MET A 85 -0.03 -6.49 3.14
N LEU A 86 -0.11 -7.41 2.17
CA LEU A 86 0.19 -8.81 2.40
C LEU A 86 1.65 -9.04 2.78
N SER A 87 2.56 -8.25 2.21
CA SER A 87 3.97 -8.27 2.61
C SER A 87 4.18 -7.93 4.08
N VAL A 88 3.29 -7.12 4.69
CA VAL A 88 3.31 -6.87 6.15
C VAL A 88 3.00 -8.16 6.91
N PHE A 89 1.96 -8.89 6.53
CA PHE A 89 1.58 -10.12 7.21
C PHE A 89 2.58 -11.26 7.00
N VAL A 90 3.18 -11.35 5.82
CA VAL A 90 4.29 -12.29 5.56
C VAL A 90 5.47 -11.97 6.48
N ARG A 91 5.87 -10.70 6.59
CA ARG A 91 6.98 -10.27 7.46
C ARG A 91 6.71 -10.51 8.94
N GLU A 92 5.46 -10.34 9.38
CA GLU A 92 5.03 -10.62 10.76
C GLU A 92 4.85 -12.12 11.03
N GLY A 93 5.06 -12.99 10.02
CA GLY A 93 4.91 -14.45 10.16
C GLY A 93 3.46 -14.91 10.33
N MET A 94 2.50 -14.10 9.88
CA MET A 94 1.06 -14.37 10.04
C MET A 94 0.47 -15.17 8.87
N ILE A 95 1.08 -15.03 7.69
CA ILE A 95 0.69 -15.77 6.48
C ILE A 95 1.92 -16.23 5.70
N SER A 96 1.76 -17.30 4.93
CA SER A 96 2.64 -17.64 3.81
C SER A 96 1.86 -17.58 2.50
N ILE A 97 2.57 -17.38 1.38
CA ILE A 97 1.97 -17.22 0.07
C ILE A 97 2.70 -18.11 -0.93
N GLU A 98 1.95 -18.96 -1.64
CA GLU A 98 2.47 -19.88 -2.65
C GLU A 98 1.70 -19.74 -3.97
N GLY A 99 2.37 -20.04 -5.09
CA GLY A 99 1.78 -20.02 -6.42
C GLY A 99 2.07 -18.75 -7.24
N GLU A 100 1.40 -18.64 -8.40
CA GLU A 100 1.75 -17.68 -9.44
C GLU A 100 0.78 -16.49 -9.48
N LYS A 101 1.34 -15.27 -9.44
CA LYS A 101 0.59 -14.00 -9.31
C LYS A 101 -0.58 -13.81 -10.30
N ARG A 102 -0.48 -14.36 -11.52
CA ARG A 102 -1.49 -14.18 -12.58
C ARG A 102 -2.59 -15.24 -12.56
N LYS A 103 -2.26 -16.48 -12.21
CA LYS A 103 -3.15 -17.65 -12.32
C LYS A 103 -3.95 -17.92 -11.04
N GLY A 104 -3.52 -17.36 -9.92
CA GLY A 104 -4.08 -17.60 -8.60
C GLY A 104 -2.96 -18.02 -7.65
N ARG A 105 -3.04 -17.54 -6.41
CA ARG A 105 -2.10 -17.90 -5.35
C ARG A 105 -2.86 -18.43 -4.15
N VAL A 106 -2.22 -19.34 -3.44
CA VAL A 106 -2.71 -19.86 -2.17
C VAL A 106 -2.08 -19.03 -1.06
N ILE A 107 -2.91 -18.41 -0.23
CA ILE A 107 -2.49 -17.76 1.00
C ILE A 107 -2.80 -18.75 2.13
N THR A 108 -1.80 -19.09 2.93
CA THR A 108 -1.93 -19.96 4.10
C THR A 108 -1.82 -19.11 5.36
N ILE A 109 -2.79 -19.20 6.25
CA ILE A 109 -2.77 -18.51 7.55
C ILE A 109 -2.00 -19.34 8.56
N THR A 110 -0.96 -18.77 9.13
CA THR A 110 -0.14 -19.42 10.16
C THR A 110 -0.96 -19.59 11.44
N ASN A 111 -0.86 -20.75 12.07
CA ASN A 111 -1.60 -21.11 13.28
C ASN A 111 -3.13 -20.95 13.14
N TYR A 112 -3.68 -21.21 11.95
CA TYR A 112 -5.13 -21.09 11.72
C TYR A 112 -5.98 -21.88 12.72
N SER A 113 -5.48 -23.01 13.24
CA SER A 113 -6.13 -23.81 14.28
C SER A 113 -6.47 -23.01 15.55
N GLU A 114 -5.68 -21.98 15.90
CA GLU A 114 -5.98 -21.10 17.04
C GLU A 114 -7.21 -20.21 16.79
N TYR A 115 -7.45 -19.87 15.52
CA TYR A 115 -8.60 -19.11 15.05
C TYR A 115 -9.78 -20.00 14.66
N ALA A 116 -9.54 -21.30 14.47
CA ALA A 116 -10.56 -22.28 14.11
C ALA A 116 -11.10 -23.06 15.33
N GLN A 117 -10.86 -22.57 16.56
CA GLN A 117 -11.24 -23.27 17.79
C GLN A 117 -12.68 -23.79 17.72
N LYS A 118 -12.80 -25.12 17.78
CA LYS A 118 -14.05 -25.84 17.95
C LYS A 118 -14.62 -25.48 19.32
N MET A 119 -15.43 -24.43 19.39
CA MET A 119 -16.49 -24.46 20.39
C MET A 119 -17.49 -25.48 19.85
N ASN A 120 -17.63 -26.62 20.53
CA ASN A 120 -18.74 -27.55 20.31
C ASN A 120 -20.02 -26.73 20.13
N ASP A 121 -20.87 -27.10 19.17
CA ASP A 121 -22.15 -26.45 18.82
C ASP A 121 -23.04 -26.28 20.06
N LEU A 122 -22.71 -25.32 20.90
CA LEU A 122 -23.55 -24.86 21.99
C LEU A 122 -24.44 -23.81 21.35
N PRO A 123 -25.78 -23.98 21.42
CA PRO A 123 -26.71 -23.05 20.84
C PRO A 123 -26.33 -21.64 21.28
N ALA A 124 -26.14 -20.74 20.32
CA ALA A 124 -25.88 -19.33 20.56
C ALA A 124 -26.85 -18.84 21.65
N HIS A 125 -26.29 -18.61 22.84
CA HIS A 125 -26.94 -18.17 24.07
C HIS A 125 -28.38 -17.65 23.87
N LYS A 126 -29.38 -18.53 24.04
CA LYS A 126 -30.74 -18.12 24.39
C LYS A 126 -30.68 -17.59 25.82
N ALA A 127 -30.19 -16.38 26.02
CA ALA A 127 -30.46 -15.69 27.27
C ALA A 127 -30.42 -14.17 27.09
N ALA A 128 -31.44 -13.58 27.73
CA ALA A 128 -31.65 -12.17 28.03
C ALA A 128 -32.40 -11.30 27.01
N HIS A 129 -33.49 -11.80 26.41
CA HIS A 129 -34.72 -11.00 26.27
C HIS A 129 -35.94 -11.92 26.42
N ARG A 130 -36.25 -12.32 27.66
CA ARG A 130 -37.64 -12.65 27.98
C ARG A 130 -38.34 -11.32 28.17
N SER A 131 -39.26 -10.98 27.27
CA SER A 131 -40.28 -9.96 27.55
C SER A 131 -41.08 -10.47 28.74
N ALA A 132 -40.88 -9.86 29.90
CA ALA A 132 -41.60 -10.17 31.12
C ALA A 132 -42.13 -8.86 31.70
N HIS A 133 -43.10 -8.27 31.01
CA HIS A 133 -44.00 -7.26 31.59
C HIS A 133 -45.37 -7.44 30.98
N ASP A 134 -46.05 -8.50 31.40
CA ASP A 134 -47.50 -8.46 31.54
C ASP A 134 -47.80 -8.72 33.02
N GLU A 135 -48.70 -7.88 33.54
CA GLU A 135 -49.48 -8.03 34.77
C GLU A 135 -48.95 -7.36 36.06
N ALA A 136 -49.88 -6.59 36.64
CA ALA A 136 -49.70 -5.59 37.67
C ALA A 136 -49.83 -6.18 39.08
N SER A 137 -49.12 -5.60 40.04
CA SER A 137 -49.56 -5.68 41.45
C SER A 137 -49.07 -4.49 42.28
N ASN A 138 -50.08 -3.78 42.74
CA ASN A 138 -50.19 -2.72 43.74
C ASN A 138 -49.20 -2.77 44.91
N GLY A 139 -48.77 -1.57 45.34
CA GLY A 139 -48.57 -1.29 46.77
C GLY A 139 -47.29 -0.52 47.13
N ALA A 140 -47.45 0.81 47.24
CA ALA A 140 -46.83 1.77 48.18
C ALA A 140 -45.47 1.41 48.85
N GLY A 141 -44.47 2.29 48.92
CA GLY A 141 -44.41 3.73 48.67
C GLY A 141 -43.17 4.32 49.36
N LEU A 142 -42.90 5.60 49.06
CA LEU A 142 -41.88 6.50 49.65
C LEU A 142 -40.43 6.19 49.24
N SER A 143 -39.57 7.14 48.88
CA SER A 143 -39.56 8.60 48.76
C SER A 143 -38.19 8.87 48.09
N VAL A 144 -37.99 9.70 47.07
CA VAL A 144 -37.73 11.14 47.21
C VAL A 144 -37.51 11.68 45.79
N CYS A 145 -38.29 12.72 45.46
CA CYS A 145 -38.08 13.84 44.52
C CYS A 145 -37.89 13.60 43.01
N ALA A 146 -39.02 13.80 42.32
CA ALA A 146 -39.12 14.30 40.95
C ALA A 146 -39.23 15.84 40.93
N ALA A 147 -38.72 16.47 39.87
CA ALA A 147 -39.25 17.69 39.24
C ALA A 147 -38.55 17.79 37.87
N HIS A 148 -39.22 17.38 36.77
CA HIS A 148 -39.93 18.25 35.81
C HIS A 148 -38.95 19.18 35.05
N GLU A 149 -39.02 19.38 33.73
CA GLU A 149 -40.11 19.22 32.78
C GLU A 149 -39.58 19.38 31.34
N GLY A 150 -40.29 18.79 30.39
CA GLY A 150 -40.54 19.31 29.04
C GLY A 150 -39.40 19.91 28.20
N ALA A 151 -39.03 19.21 27.13
CA ALA A 151 -39.10 19.77 25.78
C ALA A 151 -38.78 18.70 24.74
N HIS A 152 -39.80 18.27 23.99
CA HIS A 152 -39.57 17.79 22.63
C HIS A 152 -38.93 18.93 21.83
N THR A 153 -37.67 18.76 21.44
CA THR A 153 -37.14 19.41 20.24
C THR A 153 -36.45 18.34 19.40
N SER A 154 -37.00 18.15 18.21
CA SER A 154 -36.35 17.41 17.13
C SER A 154 -34.96 18.02 16.94
N ALA A 155 -33.91 17.26 17.22
CA ALA A 155 -32.55 17.71 17.03
C ALA A 155 -32.28 17.80 15.52
N HIS A 156 -32.63 18.96 14.96
CA HIS A 156 -32.02 19.51 13.75
C HIS A 156 -30.50 19.38 13.93
N HIS A 157 -29.90 18.43 13.21
CA HIS A 157 -28.46 18.33 13.07
C HIS A 157 -27.98 19.52 12.26
N GLU A 158 -27.72 20.64 12.95
CA GLU A 158 -27.00 21.76 12.37
C GLU A 158 -25.62 21.26 11.92
N GLN A 159 -25.40 21.34 10.60
CA GLN A 159 -24.10 21.22 9.97
C GLN A 159 -23.18 22.33 10.48
N TYR A 160 -22.43 22.03 11.53
CA TYR A 160 -21.13 22.65 11.71
C TYR A 160 -20.15 21.87 10.84
N ILE A 161 -19.80 22.46 9.69
CA ILE A 161 -18.58 22.10 8.96
C ILE A 161 -17.40 22.48 9.87
N LEU A 162 -17.05 21.59 10.79
CA LEU A 162 -15.75 21.59 11.45
C LEU A 162 -14.80 20.81 10.53
N ASN A 163 -13.90 21.57 9.91
CA ASN A 163 -12.81 21.07 9.07
C ASN A 163 -12.19 19.79 9.63
N THR A 164 -12.18 18.74 8.79
CA THR A 164 -11.73 17.37 9.07
C THR A 164 -10.21 17.22 9.22
N ASN A 165 -9.51 18.22 9.75
CA ASN A 165 -8.06 18.22 9.92
C ASN A 165 -7.56 17.78 11.32
N VAL A 166 -8.42 17.26 12.21
CA VAL A 166 -8.03 17.00 13.61
C VAL A 166 -7.72 15.53 13.92
N PHE A 167 -8.02 14.56 13.05
CA PHE A 167 -7.68 13.13 13.29
C PHE A 167 -6.46 12.59 12.51
N ASN A 168 -5.70 13.46 11.84
CA ASN A 168 -4.35 13.10 11.36
C ASN A 168 -3.25 13.38 12.39
N VAL A 169 -3.62 13.52 13.67
CA VAL A 169 -2.69 13.40 14.79
C VAL A 169 -2.50 11.91 15.10
N ARG A 170 -1.96 11.16 14.14
CA ARG A 170 -0.87 10.25 14.53
C ARG A 170 0.11 11.15 15.27
N GLN A 171 0.67 10.73 16.39
CA GLN A 171 1.87 11.37 16.90
C GLN A 171 2.86 11.48 15.73
N ARG A 172 2.92 12.66 15.09
CA ARG A 172 4.14 13.18 14.51
C ARG A 172 5.00 13.42 15.73
N ILE A 173 5.60 12.35 16.23
CA ILE A 173 6.96 12.48 16.72
C ILE A 173 7.65 13.08 15.51
N SER A 174 7.88 14.39 15.57
CA SER A 174 8.73 15.08 14.64
C SER A 174 10.00 14.25 14.59
N LYS A 175 10.19 13.51 13.49
CA LYS A 175 11.48 12.89 13.18
C LYS A 175 12.40 14.00 12.72
N VAL A 176 12.56 15.02 13.55
CA VAL A 176 13.57 16.03 13.38
C VAL A 176 14.87 15.26 13.52
N VAL A 177 15.55 15.10 12.39
CA VAL A 177 16.85 14.44 12.37
C VAL A 177 17.83 15.48 12.88
N PRO A 178 18.47 15.28 14.05
CA PRO A 178 19.25 16.32 14.72
C PRO A 178 20.47 16.77 13.89
N ASP A 179 20.95 15.93 12.97
CA ASP A 179 22.10 16.18 12.10
C ASP A 179 21.70 16.53 10.64
N ALA A 180 20.42 16.81 10.38
CA ALA A 180 19.98 17.22 9.04
C ALA A 180 20.28 18.70 8.81
N ALA A 181 21.07 19.01 7.78
CA ALA A 181 21.36 20.38 7.37
C ALA A 181 20.13 21.09 6.78
N VAL A 182 19.21 20.33 6.17
CA VAL A 182 17.92 20.84 5.71
C VAL A 182 16.83 19.83 5.99
N GLN A 183 15.68 20.32 6.47
CA GLN A 183 14.51 19.48 6.69
C GLN A 183 13.22 20.28 6.52
N THR A 184 12.15 19.60 6.13
CA THR A 184 10.80 20.17 6.19
C THR A 184 10.33 20.29 7.64
N PRO A 185 9.38 21.21 7.94
CA PRO A 185 8.81 21.34 9.30
C PRO A 185 8.20 20.03 9.85
N GLY A 186 7.84 19.10 8.96
CA GLY A 186 7.33 17.77 9.33
C GLY A 186 8.41 16.70 9.56
N GLY A 187 9.68 16.97 9.27
CA GLY A 187 10.79 15.99 9.32
C GLY A 187 10.66 14.85 8.30
N ASP A 188 9.72 14.95 7.36
CA ASP A 188 9.43 13.91 6.36
C ASP A 188 10.43 13.92 5.20
N LYS A 189 11.02 15.08 4.90
CA LYS A 189 12.06 15.24 3.89
C LYS A 189 13.23 15.97 4.50
N TRP A 190 14.41 15.35 4.42
CA TRP A 190 15.63 15.89 4.98
C TRP A 190 16.85 15.44 4.18
N GLY A 191 17.94 16.18 4.31
CA GLY A 191 19.25 15.83 3.75
C GLY A 191 20.40 16.30 4.64
N THR A 192 21.56 15.68 4.46
CA THR A 192 22.81 16.09 5.11
C THR A 192 23.36 17.38 4.50
N SER A 193 24.42 17.94 5.09
CA SER A 193 25.09 19.15 4.57
C SER A 193 25.61 18.97 3.15
N ASP A 194 26.17 17.80 2.83
CA ASP A 194 26.66 17.48 1.50
C ASP A 194 25.51 17.26 0.49
N ASP A 195 24.40 16.67 0.92
CA ASP A 195 23.19 16.53 0.08
C ASP A 195 22.61 17.92 -0.28
N LEU A 196 22.60 18.84 0.69
CA LEU A 196 22.17 20.22 0.48
C LEU A 196 23.12 20.96 -0.46
N ARG A 197 24.44 20.85 -0.27
CA ARG A 197 25.44 21.47 -1.16
C ARG A 197 25.29 20.98 -2.60
N CYS A 198 25.06 19.68 -2.78
CA CYS A 198 24.77 19.10 -4.10
C CYS A 198 23.48 19.69 -4.69
N ALA A 199 22.43 19.83 -3.89
CA ALA A 199 21.16 20.40 -4.32
C ALA A 199 21.30 21.87 -4.75
N GLU A 200 22.03 22.68 -3.99
CA GLU A 200 22.33 24.09 -4.30
C GLU A 200 23.13 24.22 -5.59
N TRP A 201 24.13 23.36 -5.78
CA TRP A 201 24.92 23.32 -7.02
C TRP A 201 24.04 22.99 -8.24
N MET A 202 23.16 21.98 -8.12
CA MET A 202 22.20 21.65 -9.18
C MET A 202 21.25 22.82 -9.46
N LEU A 203 20.83 23.55 -8.43
CA LEU A 203 19.97 24.71 -8.59
C LEU A 203 20.71 25.86 -9.29
N ALA A 204 21.95 26.14 -8.92
CA ALA A 204 22.78 27.15 -9.56
C ALA A 204 22.96 26.84 -11.05
N LEU A 205 23.30 25.60 -11.39
CA LEU A 205 23.43 25.16 -12.79
C LEU A 205 22.10 25.25 -13.56
N ARG A 206 20.99 24.89 -12.91
CA ARG A 206 19.65 25.06 -13.48
C ARG A 206 19.31 26.53 -13.73
N ASN A 207 19.65 27.44 -12.81
CA ASN A 207 19.32 28.85 -12.97
C ASN A 207 20.12 29.50 -14.11
N ILE A 208 21.37 29.06 -14.33
CA ILE A 208 22.17 29.47 -15.49
C ILE A 208 21.51 29.00 -16.79
N THR A 209 21.02 27.76 -16.82
CA THR A 209 20.43 27.19 -18.03
C THR A 209 18.96 27.57 -18.25
N LYS A 210 18.23 27.93 -17.17
CA LYS A 210 16.76 28.07 -17.13
C LYS A 210 16.32 29.09 -16.05
N PRO A 211 16.53 30.40 -16.27
CA PRO A 211 16.32 31.42 -15.25
C PRO A 211 14.84 31.68 -14.89
N SER A 212 13.88 31.27 -15.72
CA SER A 212 12.44 31.59 -15.55
C SER A 212 11.65 30.58 -14.68
N LEU A 213 12.30 29.58 -14.09
CA LEU A 213 11.60 28.53 -13.36
C LEU A 213 11.45 28.86 -11.87
N LYS A 214 10.27 28.55 -11.30
CA LYS A 214 9.97 28.69 -9.86
C LYS A 214 11.07 28.09 -8.97
N LYS A 215 11.33 28.75 -7.84
CA LYS A 215 12.27 28.27 -6.81
C LYS A 215 11.80 26.89 -6.29
N PRO A 216 12.63 25.85 -6.40
CA PRO A 216 12.28 24.54 -5.90
C PRO A 216 12.36 24.46 -4.38
N ASN A 217 11.73 23.42 -3.81
CA ASN A 217 11.90 23.09 -2.40
C ASN A 217 13.25 22.40 -2.19
N MET A 218 14.15 23.07 -1.46
CA MET A 218 15.50 22.56 -1.20
C MET A 218 15.53 21.34 -0.28
N ALA A 219 14.64 21.27 0.71
CA ALA A 219 14.51 20.09 1.57
C ALA A 219 14.08 18.85 0.75
N GLY A 220 13.21 19.05 -0.25
CA GLY A 220 12.82 18.01 -1.19
C GLY A 220 13.98 17.56 -2.08
N TRP A 221 14.73 18.51 -2.63
CA TRP A 221 15.88 18.20 -3.49
C TRP A 221 17.01 17.49 -2.75
N ALA A 222 17.37 17.97 -1.56
CA ALA A 222 18.37 17.33 -0.72
C ALA A 222 17.92 15.92 -0.31
N ASN A 223 16.64 15.72 -0.02
CA ASN A 223 16.09 14.40 0.26
C ASN A 223 16.20 13.46 -0.95
N ASP A 224 15.85 13.91 -2.15
CA ASP A 224 15.97 13.10 -3.36
C ASP A 224 17.43 12.69 -3.63
N ILE A 225 18.38 13.61 -3.41
CA ILE A 225 19.83 13.35 -3.53
C ILE A 225 20.30 12.35 -2.46
N ARG A 226 19.86 12.52 -1.20
CA ARG A 226 20.14 11.55 -0.13
C ARG A 226 19.65 10.16 -0.51
N LEU A 227 18.43 10.05 -1.06
CA LEU A 227 17.91 8.77 -1.52
C LEU A 227 18.78 8.20 -2.65
N MET A 228 19.32 9.02 -3.55
CA MET A 228 20.19 8.54 -4.64
C MET A 228 21.52 8.00 -4.08
N ARG A 229 22.03 8.62 -3.01
CA ARG A 229 23.22 8.13 -2.29
C ARG A 229 22.96 6.86 -1.51
N GLU A 230 21.92 6.83 -0.69
CA GLU A 230 21.70 5.74 0.27
C GLU A 230 21.02 4.52 -0.35
N LEU A 231 20.08 4.72 -1.28
CA LEU A 231 19.32 3.62 -1.88
C LEU A 231 19.86 3.20 -3.24
N ASP A 232 20.26 4.16 -4.08
CA ASP A 232 20.75 3.84 -5.43
C ASP A 232 22.28 3.69 -5.49
N GLY A 233 22.98 3.91 -4.38
CA GLY A 233 24.44 3.79 -4.28
C GLY A 233 25.21 4.80 -5.12
N ARG A 234 24.62 5.96 -5.45
CA ARG A 234 25.24 6.99 -6.30
C ARG A 234 25.95 8.05 -5.47
N THR A 235 27.18 8.39 -5.84
CA THR A 235 27.92 9.45 -5.18
C THR A 235 27.43 10.84 -5.61
N HIS A 236 27.59 11.87 -4.79
CA HIS A 236 27.26 13.26 -5.17
C HIS A 236 27.98 13.68 -6.45
N LYS A 237 29.21 13.19 -6.67
CA LYS A 237 29.99 13.45 -7.89
C LYS A 237 29.27 12.91 -9.13
N GLU A 238 28.86 11.65 -9.12
CA GLU A 238 28.13 11.04 -10.25
C GLU A 238 26.80 11.75 -10.52
N ILE A 239 26.09 12.12 -9.45
CA ILE A 239 24.82 12.85 -9.54
C ILE A 239 25.04 14.20 -10.25
N CYS A 240 26.04 14.97 -9.81
CA CYS A 240 26.39 16.25 -10.41
C CYS A 240 26.85 16.11 -11.86
N GLU A 241 27.67 15.10 -12.18
CA GLU A 241 28.16 14.84 -13.53
C GLU A 241 27.02 14.52 -14.49
N LEU A 242 26.12 13.61 -14.11
CA LEU A 242 24.99 13.23 -14.95
C LEU A 242 24.03 14.40 -15.13
N PHE A 243 23.78 15.18 -14.07
CA PHE A 243 22.95 16.37 -14.18
C PHE A 243 23.56 17.44 -15.10
N ARG A 244 24.89 17.64 -15.03
CA ARG A 244 25.60 18.55 -15.93
C ARG A 244 25.46 18.13 -17.38
N TRP A 245 25.62 16.84 -17.65
CA TRP A 245 25.45 16.29 -18.99
C TRP A 245 24.02 16.48 -19.48
N ALA A 246 23.02 16.14 -18.66
CA ALA A 246 21.60 16.31 -19.01
C ALA A 246 21.22 17.78 -19.26
N CYS A 247 21.89 18.73 -18.59
CA CYS A 247 21.67 20.16 -18.83
C CYS A 247 22.28 20.68 -20.14
N LYS A 248 23.27 19.98 -20.71
CA LYS A 248 23.89 20.32 -22.00
C LYS A 248 23.20 19.66 -23.19
N ASP A 249 22.59 18.50 -22.96
CA ASP A 249 21.90 17.74 -23.99
C ASP A 249 20.61 18.46 -24.46
N SER A 250 20.44 18.60 -25.78
CA SER A 250 19.34 19.34 -26.39
C SER A 250 17.96 18.70 -26.18
N PHE A 251 17.90 17.41 -25.87
CA PHE A 251 16.67 16.69 -25.55
C PHE A 251 16.41 16.66 -24.04
N TRP A 252 17.42 16.29 -23.25
CA TRP A 252 17.26 16.08 -21.81
C TRP A 252 17.19 17.37 -21.01
N TYR A 253 17.71 18.50 -21.51
CA TYR A 253 17.67 19.74 -20.73
C TYR A 253 16.22 20.17 -20.42
N LYS A 254 15.26 19.96 -21.34
CA LYS A 254 13.84 20.28 -21.07
C LYS A 254 13.20 19.31 -20.08
N ASN A 255 13.67 18.06 -20.05
CA ASN A 255 13.04 16.97 -19.31
C ASN A 255 13.58 16.85 -17.88
N ILE A 256 14.87 17.06 -17.66
CA ILE A 256 15.52 16.92 -16.35
C ILE A 256 15.63 18.30 -15.69
N LEU A 257 14.69 18.58 -14.78
CA LEU A 257 14.56 19.87 -14.07
C LEU A 257 14.73 19.75 -12.55
N SER A 258 14.86 18.54 -12.03
CA SER A 258 14.97 18.26 -10.60
C SER A 258 15.70 16.94 -10.32
N PRO A 259 16.26 16.76 -9.12
CA PRO A 259 16.86 15.49 -8.70
C PRO A 259 15.91 14.30 -8.80
N ALA A 260 14.63 14.45 -8.43
CA ALA A 260 13.63 13.39 -8.60
C ALA A 260 13.51 12.89 -10.05
N LYS A 261 13.50 13.80 -11.03
CA LYS A 261 13.44 13.41 -12.45
C LYS A 261 14.75 12.80 -12.95
N LEU A 262 15.89 13.32 -12.46
CA LEU A 262 17.20 12.74 -12.74
C LEU A 262 17.27 11.29 -12.26
N ARG A 263 16.85 11.02 -11.01
CA ARG A 263 16.76 9.67 -10.44
C ARG A 263 15.87 8.75 -11.26
N ALA A 264 14.65 9.19 -11.58
CA ALA A 264 13.68 8.38 -12.32
C ALA A 264 14.14 8.00 -13.74
N LYS A 265 15.06 8.78 -14.33
CA LYS A 265 15.60 8.56 -15.68
C LYS A 265 17.07 8.19 -15.69
N TRP A 266 17.63 7.80 -14.54
CA TRP A 266 19.06 7.58 -14.37
C TRP A 266 19.62 6.62 -15.44
N ASP A 267 19.07 5.41 -15.54
CA ASP A 267 19.57 4.37 -16.44
C ASP A 267 19.44 4.76 -17.92
N THR A 268 18.36 5.45 -18.27
CA THR A 268 18.16 5.96 -19.64
C THR A 268 19.19 7.02 -20.00
N LEU A 269 19.49 7.93 -19.07
CA LEU A 269 20.48 8.99 -19.26
C LEU A 269 21.90 8.41 -19.37
N THR A 270 22.24 7.40 -18.57
CA THR A 270 23.56 6.75 -18.63
C THR A 270 23.78 6.06 -19.96
N LEU A 271 22.76 5.35 -20.49
CA LEU A 271 22.82 4.72 -21.81
C LEU A 271 22.99 5.76 -22.93
N HIS A 272 22.17 6.82 -22.91
CA HIS A 272 22.24 7.87 -23.93
C HIS A 272 23.58 8.63 -23.88
N ARG A 273 24.13 8.84 -22.69
CA ARG A 273 25.48 9.41 -22.51
C ARG A 273 26.54 8.50 -23.14
N GLU A 274 26.48 7.20 -22.90
CA GLU A 274 27.41 6.25 -23.52
C GLU A 274 27.28 6.22 -25.05
N ASP A 275 26.06 6.25 -25.58
CA ASP A 275 25.80 6.26 -27.02
C ASP A 275 26.36 7.51 -27.71
N THR A 276 26.28 8.70 -27.07
CA THR A 276 26.93 9.90 -27.60
C THR A 276 28.46 9.84 -27.61
N THR A 277 29.06 8.95 -26.81
CA THR A 277 30.52 8.76 -26.74
C THR A 277 31.03 7.61 -27.61
N ARG A 278 30.13 6.73 -28.09
CA ARG A 278 30.48 5.60 -28.96
C ARG A 278 30.19 5.97 -30.42
N LYS A 279 31.07 5.55 -31.35
CA LYS A 279 30.80 5.59 -32.80
C LYS A 279 29.47 4.88 -33.10
N PRO A 280 28.77 5.23 -34.21
CA PRO A 280 27.50 4.62 -34.56
C PRO A 280 27.61 3.10 -34.45
N ARG A 281 26.66 2.47 -33.74
CA ARG A 281 26.52 1.03 -33.74
C ARG A 281 26.44 0.62 -35.21
N ALA A 282 27.45 -0.14 -35.68
CA ALA A 282 27.36 -0.78 -36.97
C ALA A 282 26.03 -1.53 -36.99
N ASP A 283 25.21 -1.24 -38.00
CA ASP A 283 23.93 -1.88 -38.22
C ASP A 283 24.10 -3.37 -37.94
N VAL A 284 23.27 -3.92 -37.06
CA VAL A 284 22.97 -5.35 -37.14
C VAL A 284 22.08 -5.45 -38.38
N SER A 285 22.72 -5.30 -39.54
CA SER A 285 22.12 -5.51 -40.83
C SER A 285 21.69 -6.96 -40.82
N ALA A 286 20.37 -7.15 -40.67
CA ALA A 286 19.73 -8.39 -41.04
C ALA A 286 20.10 -8.65 -42.50
N SER A 287 21.15 -9.47 -42.70
CA SER A 287 21.40 -10.12 -43.97
C SER A 287 20.14 -10.94 -44.25
N LYS A 288 19.29 -10.42 -45.14
CA LYS A 288 18.29 -11.22 -45.83
C LYS A 288 19.03 -12.33 -46.59
N SER A 289 19.27 -13.45 -45.93
CA SER A 289 19.42 -14.73 -46.59
C SER A 289 18.01 -15.32 -46.71
N GLU A 290 17.43 -15.23 -47.89
CA GLU A 290 16.25 -15.98 -48.29
C GLU A 290 16.61 -17.47 -48.27
N THR A 291 16.44 -18.11 -47.10
CA THR A 291 16.32 -19.57 -46.82
C THR A 291 16.51 -19.78 -45.31
N GLY A 292 15.59 -19.23 -44.51
CA GLY A 292 15.55 -19.43 -43.06
C GLY A 292 14.12 -19.71 -42.61
N PRO A 293 13.87 -20.59 -41.63
CA PRO A 293 12.54 -21.09 -41.31
C PRO A 293 11.55 -19.96 -41.02
N HIS A 294 10.36 -20.06 -41.61
CA HIS A 294 9.27 -19.11 -41.47
C HIS A 294 8.80 -19.05 -39.99
N TRP A 295 9.13 -17.94 -39.31
CA TRP A 295 8.83 -17.64 -37.89
C TRP A 295 7.33 -17.66 -37.51
N ASN A 296 6.46 -17.87 -38.49
CA ASN A 296 5.01 -17.86 -38.32
C ASN A 296 4.39 -19.25 -38.57
N SER A 297 5.12 -20.31 -38.22
CA SER A 297 4.63 -21.69 -38.19
C SER A 297 4.66 -22.25 -36.76
N ALA A 298 3.67 -23.08 -36.41
CA ALA A 298 3.52 -23.64 -35.07
C ALA A 298 4.71 -24.53 -34.64
N GLU A 299 5.34 -25.23 -35.58
CA GLU A 299 6.52 -26.08 -35.34
C GLU A 299 7.76 -25.31 -34.88
N ALA A 300 7.89 -24.02 -35.25
CA ALA A 300 9.03 -23.21 -34.84
C ALA A 300 9.05 -22.90 -33.32
N TRP A 301 7.90 -23.01 -32.66
CA TRP A 301 7.73 -22.74 -31.23
C TRP A 301 7.88 -23.97 -30.34
N GLU A 302 7.81 -25.18 -30.90
CA GLU A 302 7.99 -26.42 -30.12
C GLU A 302 9.44 -26.62 -29.64
N LYS A 303 10.42 -26.00 -30.29
CA LYS A 303 11.83 -26.04 -29.84
C LYS A 303 12.16 -25.13 -28.65
N PHE A 304 11.21 -24.32 -28.20
CA PHE A 304 11.38 -23.38 -27.08
C PHE A 304 10.63 -23.81 -25.81
N ILE A 305 9.97 -24.98 -25.82
CA ILE A 305 9.33 -25.62 -24.66
C ILE A 305 10.20 -26.79 -24.21
#